data_AF-A0A9P4IXP8-F1
#
_entry.id   AF-A0A9P4IXP8-F1
#
_cell.length_a   1.000
_cell.length_b   1.000
_cell.length_c   1.000
_cell.angle_alpha   90.00
_cell.angle_beta   90.00
_cell.angle_gamma   90.00
#
_symmetry.space_group_name_H-M   'P 1'
#
loop_
_entity.id
_entity.type
_entity.pdbx_description
1 polymer ?
#
loop_
_entity_poly.entity_id
_entity_poly.type
_entity_poly.pdbx_seq_one_letter_code
_entity_poly.pdbx_strand_id
1 'polypeptide(L)'
;MSNGSNRSCERTTNQKPKPQCWDHGCNGRKFSTFSNLLRHQREKSGTATKSYCPKCGAEFTRTTARNGHLAHEKCSKQRKGTPENNK
;
A
#
# COMPACT_ATOMS: atom_id res chain seq x y z
N MET A 1 -28.21 -28.57 35.25
CA MET A 1 -27.68 -27.39 34.55
C MET A 1 -26.39 -27.80 33.88
N SER A 2 -26.40 -28.07 32.56
CA SER A 2 -25.20 -28.53 31.84
C SER A 2 -24.91 -27.60 30.67
N ASN A 3 -23.66 -27.15 30.68
CA ASN A 3 -23.05 -26.05 29.95
C ASN A 3 -23.01 -26.23 28.41
N GLY A 4 -23.25 -25.13 27.71
CA GLY A 4 -22.23 -24.50 26.88
C GLY A 4 -21.73 -25.22 25.61
N SER A 5 -22.31 -24.79 24.49
CA SER A 5 -21.59 -24.38 23.26
C SER A 5 -20.59 -25.35 22.64
N ASN A 6 -21.04 -26.05 21.59
CA ASN A 6 -20.20 -26.28 20.41
C ASN A 6 -21.07 -26.19 19.15
N ARG A 7 -21.43 -24.95 18.77
CA ARG A 7 -21.74 -24.69 17.36
C ARG A 7 -20.42 -24.79 16.61
N SER A 8 -20.10 -25.98 16.12
CA SER A 8 -19.11 -26.12 15.06
C SER A 8 -19.69 -25.35 13.87
N CYS A 9 -19.19 -24.13 13.65
CA CYS A 9 -19.45 -23.45 12.40
C CYS A 9 -18.69 -24.23 11.34
N GLU A 10 -19.42 -25.05 10.58
CA GLU A 10 -18.92 -25.65 9.35
C GLU A 10 -18.32 -24.54 8.52
N ARG A 11 -16.99 -24.57 8.47
CA ARG A 11 -16.15 -23.61 7.77
C ARG A 11 -16.26 -23.96 6.30
N THR A 12 -17.41 -23.60 5.72
CA THR A 12 -17.62 -23.62 4.27
C THR A 12 -16.48 -22.82 3.67
N THR A 13 -15.59 -23.51 2.98
CA THR A 13 -14.49 -22.98 2.19
C THR A 13 -15.05 -22.30 0.94
N ASN A 14 -15.96 -21.33 1.11
CA ASN A 14 -16.23 -20.32 0.12
C ASN A 14 -15.04 -19.36 0.11
N GLN A 15 -13.89 -19.86 -0.34
CA GLN A 15 -12.67 -19.10 -0.52
C GLN A 15 -12.90 -18.16 -1.70
N LYS A 16 -13.61 -17.05 -1.46
CA LYS A 16 -13.65 -15.93 -2.40
C LYS A 16 -12.21 -15.64 -2.80
N PRO A 17 -11.87 -15.64 -4.11
CA PRO A 17 -10.50 -15.46 -4.54
C PRO A 17 -9.91 -14.23 -3.86
N LYS A 18 -8.74 -14.39 -3.24
CA LYS A 18 -8.09 -13.30 -2.51
C LYS A 18 -7.92 -12.13 -3.49
N PRO A 19 -8.25 -10.89 -3.08
CA PRO A 19 -8.14 -9.73 -3.97
C PRO A 19 -6.69 -9.58 -4.44
N GLN A 20 -6.50 -9.46 -5.76
CA GLN A 20 -5.18 -9.32 -6.39
C GLN A 20 -5.13 -8.08 -7.26
N CYS A 21 -3.97 -7.42 -7.30
CA CYS A 21 -3.71 -6.34 -8.24
C CYS A 21 -2.95 -6.88 -9.45
N TRP A 22 -3.52 -6.72 -10.64
CA TRP A 22 -2.87 -6.99 -11.92
C TRP A 22 -2.47 -5.70 -12.65
N ASP A 23 -2.80 -4.55 -12.08
CA ASP A 23 -2.58 -3.25 -12.66
C ASP A 23 -1.20 -2.68 -12.27
N HIS A 24 -0.73 -1.67 -13.01
CA HIS A 24 0.48 -0.88 -12.73
C HIS A 24 1.75 -1.75 -12.50
N GLY A 25 1.85 -2.90 -13.18
CA GLY A 25 2.97 -3.83 -13.07
C GLY A 25 3.01 -4.67 -11.78
N CYS A 26 1.88 -4.83 -11.08
CA CYS A 26 1.84 -5.51 -9.78
C CYS A 26 1.83 -7.05 -9.85
N ASN A 27 1.78 -7.65 -11.04
CA ASN A 27 1.93 -9.09 -11.30
C ASN A 27 1.13 -10.01 -10.35
N GLY A 28 -0.10 -9.64 -10.02
CA GLY A 28 -1.00 -10.46 -9.22
C GLY A 28 -0.76 -10.35 -7.71
N ARG A 29 -0.18 -9.25 -7.23
CA ARG A 29 0.05 -8.99 -5.81
C ARG A 29 -1.23 -9.21 -5.01
N LYS A 30 -1.18 -10.13 -4.03
CA LYS A 30 -2.33 -10.56 -3.23
C LYS A 30 -2.51 -9.68 -1.99
N PHE A 31 -3.76 -9.38 -1.66
CA PHE A 31 -4.14 -8.64 -0.46
C PHE A 31 -5.02 -9.49 0.44
N SER A 32 -4.95 -9.22 1.74
CA SER A 32 -5.80 -9.88 2.74
C SER A 32 -7.26 -9.41 2.67
N THR A 33 -7.48 -8.16 2.23
CA THR A 33 -8.81 -7.54 2.13
C THR A 33 -8.92 -6.69 0.88
N PHE A 34 -10.16 -6.48 0.42
CA PHE A 34 -10.45 -5.64 -0.74
C PHE A 34 -10.11 -4.16 -0.48
N SER A 35 -10.33 -3.67 0.75
CA SER A 35 -9.96 -2.30 1.15
C SER A 35 -8.46 -2.03 1.01
N ASN A 36 -7.62 -3.04 1.30
CA ASN A 36 -6.17 -2.94 1.12
C ASN A 36 -5.78 -2.89 -0.37
N LEU A 37 -6.46 -3.67 -1.22
CA LEU A 37 -6.29 -3.61 -2.68
C LEU A 37 -6.69 -2.24 -3.24
N LEU A 38 -7.86 -1.72 -2.85
CA LEU A 38 -8.35 -0.43 -3.35
C LEU A 38 -7.42 0.73 -2.97
N ARG A 39 -6.91 0.74 -1.72
CA ARG A 39 -5.89 1.70 -1.30
C ARG A 39 -4.62 1.58 -2.17
N HIS A 40 -4.16 0.35 -2.38
CA HIS A 40 -2.99 0.09 -3.21
C HIS A 40 -3.16 0.60 -4.65
N GLN A 41 -4.33 0.37 -5.26
CA GLN A 41 -4.63 0.89 -6.60
C GLN A 41 -4.54 2.41 -6.63
N ARG A 42 -5.22 3.13 -5.73
CA ARG A 42 -5.17 4.61 -5.65
C ARG A 42 -3.75 5.19 -5.50
N GLU A 43 -2.92 4.52 -4.71
CA GLU A 43 -1.52 4.91 -4.52
C GLU A 43 -0.66 4.65 -5.77
N LYS A 44 -0.97 3.60 -6.54
CA LYS A 44 -0.23 3.20 -7.73
C LYS A 44 -0.69 3.88 -9.02
N SER A 45 -1.97 4.22 -9.15
CA SER A 45 -2.51 4.95 -10.31
C SER A 45 -1.97 6.38 -10.42
N GLY A 46 -1.12 6.84 -9.50
CA GLY A 46 -0.50 8.16 -9.55
C GLY A 46 -1.45 9.33 -9.27
N THR A 47 -2.73 9.04 -9.03
CA THR A 47 -3.75 10.03 -8.60
C THR A 47 -3.46 10.57 -7.20
N ALA A 48 -2.61 9.90 -6.44
CA ALA A 48 -2.14 10.38 -5.15
C ALA A 48 -1.16 11.54 -5.37
N THR A 49 -1.49 12.71 -4.83
CA THR A 49 -0.65 13.90 -4.87
C THR A 49 0.72 13.59 -4.23
N LYS A 50 1.75 13.52 -5.07
CA LYS A 50 3.13 13.35 -4.63
C LYS A 50 3.60 14.61 -3.92
N SER A 51 4.28 14.43 -2.79
CA SER A 51 4.88 15.50 -2.01
C SER A 51 6.40 15.34 -2.05
N TYR A 52 7.11 16.42 -2.33
CA TYR A 52 8.57 16.40 -2.44
C TYR A 52 9.22 17.00 -1.22
N CYS A 53 10.37 16.47 -0.81
CA CYS A 53 11.21 17.12 0.19
C CYS A 53 11.92 18.33 -0.43
N PRO A 54 11.79 19.55 0.13
CA PRO A 54 12.48 20.73 -0.39
C PRO A 54 14.01 20.68 -0.21
N LYS A 55 14.51 19.82 0.69
CA LYS A 55 15.95 19.70 0.98
C LYS A 55 16.68 18.70 0.06
N CYS A 56 16.09 17.54 -0.25
CA CYS A 56 16.74 16.50 -1.08
C CYS A 56 15.97 16.11 -2.35
N GLY A 57 14.76 16.64 -2.56
CA GLY A 57 13.93 16.26 -3.71
C GLY A 57 13.34 14.85 -3.63
N ALA A 58 13.46 14.15 -2.50
CA ALA A 58 12.85 12.83 -2.32
C ALA A 58 11.33 12.90 -2.50
N GLU A 59 10.79 11.96 -3.26
CA GLU A 59 9.35 11.85 -3.53
C GLU A 59 8.66 11.02 -2.45
N PHE A 60 7.56 11.54 -1.92
CA PHE A 60 6.72 10.85 -0.96
C PHE A 60 5.29 10.81 -1.48
N THR A 61 4.65 9.65 -1.39
CA THR A 61 3.22 9.51 -1.67
C THR A 61 2.33 10.06 -0.55
N ARG A 62 2.92 10.43 0.60
CA ARG A 62 2.21 10.95 1.78
C ARG A 62 2.98 12.10 2.44
N THR A 63 2.27 13.20 2.73
CA THR A 63 2.80 14.36 3.46
C THR A 63 3.37 13.99 4.83
N THR A 64 2.71 13.08 5.56
CA THR A 64 3.19 12.61 6.88
C THR A 64 4.54 11.92 6.78
N ALA A 65 4.77 11.12 5.72
CA ALA A 65 6.05 10.45 5.50
C ALA A 65 7.16 11.47 5.18
N ARG A 66 6.87 12.50 4.37
CA ARG A 66 7.76 13.64 4.15
C ARG A 66 8.06 14.39 5.45
N ASN A 67 7.05 14.65 6.28
CA ASN A 67 7.23 15.39 7.54
C ASN A 67 8.10 14.59 8.52
N GLY A 68 7.89 13.27 8.65
CA GLY A 68 8.77 12.42 9.43
C GLY A 68 10.20 12.38 8.87
N HIS A 69 10.35 12.34 7.54
CA HIS A 69 11.65 12.45 6.88
C HIS A 69 12.37 13.77 7.22
N LEU A 70 11.64 14.89 7.21
CA LEU A 70 12.18 16.21 7.60
C LEU A 70 12.52 16.27 9.09
N ALA A 71 11.64 15.74 9.95
CA ALA A 71 11.80 15.77 11.41
C ALA A 71 12.98 14.93 11.90
N HIS A 72 13.24 13.79 11.26
CA HIS A 72 14.35 12.90 11.63
C HIS A 72 15.66 13.23 10.90
N GLU A 73 15.72 14.34 10.15
CA GLU A 73 16.90 14.76 9.37
C GLU A 73 17.48 13.63 8.49
N LYS A 74 16.63 12.67 8.07
CA LYS A 74 17.00 11.56 7.16
C LYS A 74 17.19 12.02 5.72
N CYS A 75 17.42 13.33 5.55
CA CYS A 75 17.66 14.02 4.31
C CYS A 75 19.11 13.76 3.85
N SER A 76 19.41 12.52 3.47
CA SER A 76 20.63 12.21 2.75
C SER A 76 20.52 12.81 1.34
N LYS A 77 21.52 13.61 0.95
CA LYS A 77 21.62 14.27 -0.37
C LYS A 77 21.85 13.23 -1.48
N GLN A 78 20.91 12.33 -1.72
CA GLN A 78 21.02 11.37 -2.81
C GLN A 78 20.37 11.99 -4.05
N ARG A 79 21.21 12.47 -4.96
CA ARG A 79 20.81 12.76 -6.34
C ARG A 79 20.14 11.50 -6.91
N LYS A 80 18.91 11.65 -7.41
CA LYS A 80 18.30 10.98 -8.58
C LYS A 80 16.80 10.91 -8.39
N GLY A 81 16.12 11.96 -8.85
CA GLY A 81 14.79 11.81 -9.39
C GLY A 81 14.91 11.07 -10.72
N THR A 82 14.14 10.00 -10.87
CA THR A 82 13.41 9.58 -12.07
C THR A 82 12.74 8.24 -11.77
N PRO A 83 11.40 8.15 -11.68
CA PRO A 83 10.74 6.97 -12.21
C PRO A 83 10.68 7.16 -13.73
N GLU A 84 11.76 6.80 -14.43
CA GLU A 84 11.67 6.51 -15.86
C GLU A 84 10.91 5.19 -15.97
N ASN A 85 9.66 5.25 -16.42
CA ASN A 85 9.00 4.08 -16.96
C ASN A 85 8.26 4.51 -18.22
N ASN A 86 9.00 4.48 -19.32
CA ASN A 86 8.51 4.57 -20.69
C ASN A 86 8.91 3.26 -21.38
N LYS A 87 7.96 2.32 -21.48
CA LYS A 87 7.94 1.28 -22.50
C LYS A 87 6.54 0.68 -22.60
#